data_AF-A0A2W4JE89-F1
#
_entry.id   AF-A0A2W4JE89-F1
#
_cell.length_a   1.000
_cell.length_b   1.000
_cell.length_c   1.000
_cell.angle_alpha   90.00
_cell.angle_beta   90.00
_cell.angle_gamma   90.00
#
_symmetry.space_group_name_H-M   'P 1'
#
loop_
_entity.id
_entity.type
_entity.pdbx_description
1 polymer ?
#
loop_
_entity_poly.entity_id
_entity_poly.type
_entity_poly.pdbx_seq_one_letter_code
_entity_poly.pdbx_strand_id
1 'polypeptide(L)'
;MLYDSGDTAWVFACTALVMLLVVGLGLFHAGMGRSRAALSAIMHVVAAGIAVSVAWVFVGFSLAYGPDSWSGLVGSLDHAGLVGIANSPEFSRLSIPPIGLALVSAKRITLATSYCG
;
A
#
# COMPACT_ATOMS: atom_id res chain seq x y z
N MET A 1 -14.00 -21.76 8.60
CA MET A 1 -13.73 -20.34 8.26
C MET A 1 -12.26 -20.11 8.53
N LEU A 2 -11.42 -20.03 7.50
CA LEU A 2 -9.95 -19.95 7.60
C LEU A 2 -9.47 -18.51 7.90
N TYR A 3 -10.41 -17.67 8.37
CA TYR A 3 -10.29 -16.23 8.38
C TYR A 3 -10.75 -15.69 9.71
N ASP A 4 -9.84 -15.07 10.46
CA ASP A 4 -10.15 -14.45 11.73
C ASP A 4 -10.56 -12.99 11.52
N SER A 5 -11.80 -12.67 11.88
CA SER A 5 -12.34 -11.31 11.77
C SER A 5 -11.59 -10.31 12.66
N GLY A 6 -11.01 -10.78 13.79
CA GLY A 6 -10.22 -9.97 14.71
C GLY A 6 -8.87 -9.58 14.12
N ASP A 7 -8.12 -10.55 13.59
CA ASP A 7 -6.84 -10.28 12.91
C ASP A 7 -7.00 -9.33 11.74
N THR A 8 -8.11 -9.49 11.02
CA THR A 8 -8.49 -8.62 9.91
C THR A 8 -8.77 -7.20 10.33
N ALA A 9 -9.64 -7.02 11.33
CA ALA A 9 -10.00 -5.70 11.83
C ALA A 9 -8.76 -4.99 12.38
N TRP A 10 -7.87 -5.73 13.05
CA TRP A 10 -6.60 -5.22 13.54
C TRP A 10 -5.68 -4.74 12.40
N VAL A 11 -5.56 -5.51 11.32
CA VAL A 11 -4.78 -5.13 10.13
C VAL A 11 -5.36 -3.88 9.46
N PHE A 12 -6.68 -3.76 9.33
CA PHE A 12 -7.31 -2.54 8.80
C PHE A 12 -7.13 -1.33 9.72
N ALA A 13 -7.19 -1.52 11.05
CA ALA A 13 -6.89 -0.46 12.01
C ALA A 13 -5.44 0.02 11.90
N CYS A 14 -4.46 -0.89 11.85
CA CYS A 14 -3.05 -0.56 11.61
C CYS A 14 -2.85 0.18 10.27
N THR A 15 -3.55 -0.27 9.23
CA THR A 15 -3.56 0.34 7.89
C THR A 15 -4.06 1.80 7.94
N ALA A 16 -5.16 2.06 8.66
CA ALA A 16 -5.69 3.41 8.84
C ALA A 16 -4.71 4.32 9.61
N LEU A 17 -4.12 3.82 10.71
CA LEU A 17 -3.15 4.57 11.51
C LEU A 17 -1.92 4.99 10.69
N VAL A 18 -1.39 4.10 9.86
CA VAL A 18 -0.25 4.41 9.00
C VAL A 18 -0.62 5.43 7.91
N MET A 19 -1.85 5.45 7.41
CA MET A 19 -2.26 6.50 6.46
C MET A 19 -2.33 7.87 7.12
N LEU A 20 -2.76 7.92 8.38
CA LEU A 20 -2.81 9.14 9.17
C LEU A 20 -1.40 9.72 9.38
N LEU A 21 -0.38 8.88 9.58
CA LEU A 21 1.02 9.30 9.69
C LEU A 21 1.56 9.97 8.41
N VAL A 22 1.26 9.41 7.23
CA VAL A 22 1.71 9.99 5.94
C VAL A 22 1.11 11.38 5.73
N VAL A 23 -0.18 11.53 6.02
CA VAL A 23 -0.87 12.82 5.95
C VAL A 23 -0.30 13.79 6.98
N GLY A 24 -0.02 13.31 8.20
CA GLY A 24 0.60 14.10 9.27
C GLY A 24 2.01 14.61 8.93
N LEU A 25 2.88 13.76 8.36
CA LEU A 25 4.23 14.16 7.91
C LEU A 25 4.17 15.14 6.75
N GLY A 26 3.26 14.94 5.79
CA GLY A 26 3.06 15.86 4.67
C GLY A 26 2.61 17.25 5.15
N LEU A 27 1.72 17.30 6.15
CA LEU A 27 1.31 18.56 6.79
C LEU A 27 2.45 19.23 7.56
N PHE A 28 3.26 18.45 8.26
CA PHE A 28 4.42 18.98 8.99
C PHE A 28 5.46 19.60 8.05
N HIS A 29 5.75 18.93 6.91
CA HIS A 29 6.65 19.47 5.88
C HIS A 29 6.05 20.70 5.19
N ALA A 30 4.75 20.69 4.89
CA ALA A 30 4.05 21.83 4.31
C ALA A 30 4.03 23.06 5.25
N GLY A 31 3.98 22.84 6.56
CA GLY A 31 3.98 23.89 7.59
C GLY A 31 5.35 24.53 7.85
N MET A 32 6.46 23.83 7.56
CA MET A 32 7.81 24.40 7.62
C MET A 32 8.13 25.34 6.44
N GLY A 33 7.31 25.33 5.39
CA GLY A 33 7.37 26.24 4.25
C GLY A 33 6.54 27.51 4.41
N ARG A 34 6.59 28.40 3.42
CA ARG A 34 5.76 29.63 3.39
C ARG A 34 4.27 29.23 3.38
N SER A 35 3.45 29.81 4.27
CA SER A 35 2.02 29.46 4.46
C SER A 35 1.17 29.38 3.19
N ARG A 36 1.51 30.15 2.14
CA ARG A 36 0.83 30.08 0.83
C ARG A 36 1.01 28.76 0.08
N ALA A 37 2.08 28.01 0.33
CA ALA A 37 2.35 26.73 -0.33
C ALA A 37 1.65 25.54 0.37
N ALA A 38 1.17 25.72 1.60
CA ALA A 38 0.62 24.63 2.40
C ALA A 38 -0.63 24.00 1.77
N LEU A 39 -1.55 24.82 1.23
CA LEU A 39 -2.76 24.32 0.60
C LEU A 39 -2.46 23.50 -0.68
N SER A 40 -1.48 23.95 -1.47
CA SER A 40 -1.04 23.23 -2.67
C SER A 40 -0.31 21.93 -2.34
N ALA A 41 0.48 21.92 -1.25
CA ALA A 41 1.19 20.73 -0.80
C ALA A 41 0.23 19.63 -0.30
N ILE A 42 -0.83 20.00 0.44
CA ILE A 42 -1.84 19.03 0.90
C ILE A 42 -2.55 18.37 -0.28
N MET A 43 -2.97 19.15 -1.28
CA MET A 43 -3.60 18.61 -2.48
C MET A 43 -2.65 17.67 -3.25
N HIS A 44 -1.37 17.98 -3.29
CA HIS A 44 -0.35 17.13 -3.93
C HIS A 44 -0.16 15.80 -3.18
N VAL A 45 -0.08 15.81 -1.85
CA VAL A 45 0.07 14.59 -1.03
C VAL A 45 -1.16 13.68 -1.18
N VAL A 46 -2.37 14.24 -1.23
CA VAL A 46 -3.60 13.46 -1.46
C VAL A 46 -3.63 12.86 -2.86
N ALA A 47 -3.30 13.65 -3.89
CA ALA A 47 -3.28 13.18 -5.28
C ALA A 47 -2.21 12.10 -5.49
N ALA A 48 -1.00 12.29 -4.95
CA ALA A 48 0.08 11.31 -5.00
C ALA A 48 -0.29 10.03 -4.24
N GLY A 49 -0.92 10.14 -3.07
CA GLY A 49 -1.41 9.00 -2.30
C GLY A 49 -2.42 8.14 -3.07
N ILE A 50 -3.35 8.77 -3.79
CA ILE A 50 -4.32 8.05 -4.64
C ILE A 50 -3.61 7.40 -5.83
N ALA A 51 -2.78 8.14 -6.56
CA ALA A 51 -2.08 7.63 -7.74
C ALA A 51 -1.18 6.43 -7.43
N VAL A 52 -0.41 6.50 -6.34
CA VAL A 52 0.45 5.39 -5.88
C VAL A 52 -0.38 4.20 -5.43
N SER A 53 -1.49 4.42 -4.71
CA SER A 53 -2.38 3.33 -4.29
C SER A 53 -2.99 2.58 -5.49
N VAL A 54 -3.39 3.32 -6.53
CA VAL A 54 -3.93 2.73 -7.77
C VAL A 54 -2.84 1.95 -8.51
N ALA A 55 -1.66 2.55 -8.74
CA ALA A 55 -0.54 1.87 -9.40
C ALA A 55 -0.10 0.59 -8.66
N TRP A 56 -0.17 0.61 -7.33
CA TRP A 56 0.15 -0.54 -6.49
C TRP A 56 -0.83 -1.71 -6.68
N VAL A 57 -2.13 -1.42 -6.73
CA VAL A 57 -3.18 -2.43 -6.95
C VAL A 57 -3.06 -3.10 -8.31
N PHE A 58 -2.67 -2.35 -9.35
CA PHE A 58 -2.58 -2.88 -10.71
C PHE A 58 -1.30 -3.64 -11.00
N VAL A 59 -0.15 -3.16 -10.54
CA VAL A 59 1.16 -3.70 -10.94
C VAL A 59 2.05 -4.05 -9.74
N GLY A 60 2.05 -3.20 -8.71
CA GLY A 60 2.96 -3.35 -7.57
C GLY A 60 2.73 -4.63 -6.74
N PHE A 61 1.48 -5.01 -6.53
CA PHE A 61 1.15 -6.24 -5.80
C PHE A 61 1.67 -7.49 -6.52
N SER A 62 1.50 -7.56 -7.83
CA SER A 62 1.90 -8.72 -8.65
C SER A 62 3.42 -8.83 -8.78
N LEU A 63 4.13 -7.69 -8.90
CA LEU A 63 5.59 -7.72 -8.91
C LEU A 63 6.20 -8.13 -7.56
N ALA A 64 5.52 -7.85 -6.46
CA ALA A 64 6.01 -8.15 -5.11
C ALA A 64 5.64 -9.56 -4.60
N TYR A 65 4.49 -10.09 -5.04
CA TYR A 65 3.93 -11.36 -4.54
C TYR A 65 3.49 -12.33 -5.64
N GLY A 66 3.79 -12.01 -6.90
CA GLY A 66 3.57 -12.89 -8.04
C GLY A 66 4.55 -14.08 -8.04
N PRO A 67 4.19 -15.18 -8.70
CA PRO A 67 5.07 -16.34 -8.83
C PRO A 67 6.40 -15.93 -9.47
N ASP A 68 7.48 -16.51 -8.95
CA ASP A 68 8.86 -16.11 -9.25
C ASP A 68 9.13 -16.09 -10.76
N SER A 69 9.51 -14.91 -11.26
CA SER A 69 10.03 -14.73 -12.61
C SER A 69 11.46 -14.19 -12.50
N TRP A 70 12.33 -14.57 -13.44
CA TRP A 70 13.72 -14.11 -13.45
C TRP A 70 14.54 -14.49 -12.18
N SER A 71 14.61 -15.78 -11.87
CA SER A 71 15.46 -16.30 -10.77
C SER A 71 15.13 -15.78 -9.36
N GLY A 72 13.88 -15.35 -9.12
CA GLY A 72 13.43 -14.82 -7.82
C GLY A 72 13.71 -13.33 -7.59
N LEU A 73 14.09 -12.60 -8.65
CA LEU A 73 14.34 -11.15 -8.55
C LEU A 73 13.06 -10.30 -8.73
N VAL A 74 12.06 -10.79 -9.49
CA VAL A 74 10.83 -10.06 -9.82
C VAL A 74 9.63 -11.03 -9.92
N GLY A 75 8.48 -10.71 -9.31
CA GLY A 75 7.26 -11.51 -9.46
C GLY A 75 6.61 -11.38 -10.86
N SER A 76 5.88 -12.40 -11.31
CA SER A 76 5.12 -12.37 -12.57
C SER A 76 3.94 -11.37 -12.54
N LEU A 77 3.52 -10.89 -13.71
CA LEU A 77 2.30 -10.08 -13.87
C LEU A 77 0.99 -10.90 -13.82
N ASP A 78 1.05 -12.21 -13.55
CA ASP A 78 -0.12 -13.10 -13.47
C ASP A 78 -1.18 -12.69 -12.43
N HIS A 79 -0.81 -11.90 -11.43
CA HIS A 79 -1.72 -11.36 -10.42
C HIS A 79 -2.06 -9.88 -10.63
N ALA A 80 -1.87 -9.34 -11.84
CA ALA A 80 -2.19 -7.94 -12.15
C ALA A 80 -3.67 -7.65 -11.85
N GLY A 81 -3.94 -6.58 -11.09
CA GLY A 81 -5.30 -6.20 -10.71
C GLY A 81 -5.99 -7.14 -9.70
N LEU A 82 -5.23 -7.85 -8.87
CA LEU A 82 -5.74 -8.83 -7.90
C LEU A 82 -6.52 -10.02 -8.52
N VAL A 83 -6.27 -10.31 -9.79
CA VAL A 83 -6.92 -11.44 -10.47
C VAL A 83 -6.25 -12.76 -10.05
N GLY A 84 -7.06 -13.74 -9.62
CA GLY A 84 -6.61 -15.12 -9.36
C GLY A 84 -5.99 -15.41 -7.98
N ILE A 85 -5.80 -14.42 -7.12
CA ILE A 85 -5.13 -14.57 -5.80
C ILE A 85 -5.93 -15.46 -4.81
N ALA A 86 -7.23 -15.59 -5.02
CA ALA A 86 -8.06 -16.46 -4.19
C ALA A 86 -7.78 -17.95 -4.41
N ASN A 87 -7.22 -18.32 -5.58
CA ASN A 87 -6.98 -19.71 -5.97
C ASN A 87 -5.51 -20.14 -5.80
N SER A 88 -4.62 -19.21 -5.43
CA SER A 88 -3.19 -19.50 -5.22
C SER A 88 -2.95 -20.13 -3.84
N PRO A 89 -2.24 -21.27 -3.76
CA PRO A 89 -2.07 -22.06 -2.53
C PRO A 89 -1.26 -21.32 -1.44
N GLU A 90 -0.41 -20.37 -1.84
CA GLU A 90 0.40 -19.51 -0.96
C GLU A 90 -0.49 -18.65 -0.04
N PHE A 91 -1.58 -18.13 -0.57
CA PHE A 91 -2.46 -17.18 0.12
C PHE A 91 -3.60 -17.87 0.86
N SER A 92 -3.96 -19.09 0.47
CA SER A 92 -5.01 -19.87 1.15
C SER A 92 -4.61 -20.34 2.55
N ARG A 93 -3.33 -20.26 2.93
CA ARG A 93 -2.81 -20.62 4.26
C ARG A 93 -2.71 -19.45 5.23
N LEU A 94 -2.92 -18.21 4.77
CA LEU A 94 -2.76 -17.02 5.58
C LEU A 94 -4.06 -16.68 6.32
N SER A 95 -3.98 -16.41 7.63
CA SER A 95 -5.14 -15.97 8.43
C SER A 95 -5.66 -14.58 8.02
N ILE A 96 -4.84 -13.80 7.30
CA ILE A 96 -5.07 -12.41 6.89
C ILE A 96 -5.43 -12.40 5.39
N PRO A 97 -6.38 -11.58 4.93
CA PRO A 97 -6.83 -11.67 3.55
C PRO A 97 -5.75 -11.09 2.64
N PRO A 98 -5.64 -11.56 1.38
CA PRO A 98 -4.72 -10.98 0.41
C PRO A 98 -4.91 -9.47 0.25
N ILE A 99 -6.15 -8.98 0.36
CA ILE A 99 -6.49 -7.55 0.29
C ILE A 99 -5.86 -6.73 1.45
N GLY A 100 -5.81 -7.30 2.66
CA GLY A 100 -5.27 -6.65 3.85
C GLY A 100 -3.75 -6.58 3.79
N LEU A 101 -3.12 -7.67 3.31
CA LEU A 101 -1.68 -7.70 3.04
C LEU A 101 -1.28 -6.67 1.97
N ALA A 102 -2.04 -6.61 0.87
CA ALA A 102 -1.79 -5.66 -0.21
C ALA A 102 -1.79 -4.21 0.28
N LEU A 103 -2.77 -3.85 1.13
CA LEU A 103 -2.91 -2.49 1.68
C LEU A 103 -1.82 -2.12 2.69
N VAL A 104 -1.38 -3.06 3.53
CA VAL A 104 -0.28 -2.83 4.48
C VAL A 104 1.05 -2.65 3.73
N SER A 105 1.31 -3.46 2.72
CA SER A 105 2.55 -3.39 1.94
C SER A 105 2.62 -2.14 1.05
N ALA A 106 1.48 -1.68 0.52
CA ALA A 106 1.39 -0.42 -0.22
C ALA A 106 1.91 0.78 0.58
N LYS A 107 1.66 0.78 1.90
CA LYS A 107 1.97 1.93 2.76
C LYS A 107 3.45 2.10 3.03
N ARG A 108 4.23 1.01 3.03
CA ARG A 108 5.69 1.08 3.12
C ARG A 108 6.30 1.90 1.98
N ILE A 109 5.68 1.87 0.80
CA ILE A 109 6.14 2.59 -0.40
C ILE A 109 5.72 4.06 -0.38
N THR A 110 4.54 4.37 0.17
CA THR A 110 4.09 5.76 0.33
C THR A 110 4.92 6.54 1.37
N LEU A 111 5.39 5.85 2.41
CA LEU A 111 6.32 6.45 3.38
C LEU A 111 7.69 6.74 2.74
N ALA A 112 8.24 5.84 1.94
CA ALA A 112 9.53 6.04 1.27
C ALA A 112 9.56 7.25 0.32
N THR A 113 8.45 7.53 -0.38
CA THR A 113 8.32 8.70 -1.27
C THR A 113 8.25 10.02 -0.51
N SER A 114 7.89 10.01 0.78
CA SER A 114 7.83 11.21 1.61
C SER A 114 9.19 11.62 2.21
N TYR A 115 10.20 10.74 2.18
CA TYR A 115 11.56 11.00 2.71
C TYR A 115 12.59 11.45 1.66
N CYS A 116 12.19 11.59 0.39
CA CYS A 116 13.10 11.96 -0.72
C CYS A 116 12.88 13.40 -1.23
N GLY A 117 12.30 14.27 -0.40
CA GLY A 117 12.08 15.69 -0.69
C GLY A 117 12.95 16.59 0.18
#